data_AF-A0A818H4F0-F1
#
_entry.id   AF-A0A818H4F0-F1
#
_cell.length_a   1.000
_cell.length_b   1.000
_cell.length_c   1.000
_cell.angle_alpha   90.00
_cell.angle_beta   90.00
_cell.angle_gamma   90.00
#
_symmetry.space_group_name_H-M   'P 1'
#
loop_
_entity.id
_entity.type
_entity.pdbx_description
1 polymer ?
#
loop_
_entity_poly.entity_id
_entity_poly.type
_entity_poly.pdbx_seq_one_letter_code
_entity_poly.pdbx_strand_id
1 'polypeptide(L)' 'MSVWQHLFIFICLINSAYGFNSLGCFQANIPQTSSQTNDDPGQPLFLSPYIESGQIDQARNLSRVNLQPDYSYPS' A
#
# COMPACT_ATOMS: atom_id res chain seq x y z
N MET A 1 -48.00 -8.69 12.81
CA MET A 1 -46.57 -8.36 13.01
C MET A 1 -46.46 -7.76 14.41
N SER A 2 -45.69 -8.38 15.30
CA SER A 2 -45.64 -8.03 16.73
C SER A 2 -44.79 -6.78 16.95
N VAL A 3 -45.21 -5.88 17.85
CA VAL A 3 -44.51 -4.63 18.21
C VAL A 3 -43.07 -4.87 18.66
N TRP A 4 -42.82 -6.06 19.20
CA TRP A 4 -41.50 -6.53 19.63
C TRP A 4 -40.51 -6.70 18.47
N GLN A 5 -40.99 -7.14 17.30
CA GLN A 5 -40.18 -7.29 16.09
C GLN A 5 -39.72 -5.94 15.55
N HIS A 6 -40.59 -4.92 15.60
CA HIS A 6 -40.25 -3.58 15.15
C HIS A 6 -39.21 -2.90 16.06
N LEU A 7 -39.31 -3.10 17.38
CA LEU A 7 -38.30 -2.62 18.33
C LEU A 7 -36.93 -3.25 18.09
N PHE A 8 -36.88 -4.56 17.84
CA PHE A 8 -35.63 -5.27 17.61
C PHE A 8 -34.92 -4.78 16.33
N ILE A 9 -35.67 -4.61 15.24
CA ILE A 9 -35.14 -4.11 13.97
C ILE A 9 -34.63 -2.67 14.11
N PHE A 10 -35.35 -1.82 14.85
CA PHE A 10 -34.95 -0.42 15.07
C PHE A 10 -33.64 -0.31 15.85
N ILE A 11 -33.45 -1.17 16.87
CA ILE A 11 -32.20 -1.25 17.63
C ILE A 11 -31.04 -1.71 16.74
N CYS A 12 -31.24 -2.72 15.88
CA CYS A 12 -30.21 -3.19 14.96
C CYS A 12 -29.78 -2.09 13.96
N LEU A 13 -30.72 -1.30 13.44
CA LEU A 13 -30.43 -0.20 12.52
C LEU A 13 -29.57 0.90 13.15
N ILE A 14 -29.86 1.28 14.40
CA ILE A 14 -29.10 2.32 15.10
C ILE A 14 -27.66 1.86 15.38
N ASN A 15 -27.46 0.59 15.77
CA ASN A 15 -26.12 0.05 16.05
C ASN A 15 -25.25 -0.11 14.80
N SER A 16 -25.86 -0.28 13.61
CA SER A 16 -25.13 -0.39 12.34
C SER A 16 -24.47 0.92 11.90
N ALA A 17 -24.97 2.09 12.34
CA ALA A 17 -24.47 3.39 11.90
C ALA A 17 -23.20 3.84 12.65
N TYR A 18 -22.92 3.26 13.82
CA TYR A 18 -21.75 3.62 14.64
C TYR A 18 -20.50 2.77 14.35
N GLY A 19 -20.61 1.73 13.50
CA GLY A 19 -19.52 0.78 13.21
C GLY A 19 -18.63 1.14 12.01
N PHE A 20 -18.91 2.22 11.28
CA PHE A 20 -18.26 2.51 9.99
C PHE A 20 -17.22 3.64 10.05
N ASN A 21 -16.40 3.67 11.10
CA ASN A 21 -15.24 4.57 11.16
C ASN A 21 -13.95 3.73 11.26
N SER A 22 -13.65 2.95 10.21
CA SER A 22 -12.35 2.29 10.06
C SER A 22 -12.00 2.13 8.57
N LEU A 23 -11.94 3.25 7.86
CA LEU A 23 -11.34 3.34 6.52
C LEU A 23 -9.99 4.07 6.60
N GLY A 24 -9.20 3.75 7.62
CA GLY A 24 -7.82 4.21 7.77
C GLY A 24 -6.82 3.15 7.30
N CYS A 25 -7.04 2.52 6.14
CA CYS A 25 -6.18 1.41 5.68
C CYS A 25 -5.08 1.81 4.67
N PHE A 26 -4.94 3.10 4.33
CA PHE A 26 -3.88 3.54 3.40
C PHE A 26 -3.17 4.80 3.90
N GLN A 27 -2.48 4.68 5.03
CA GLN A 27 -1.42 5.63 5.35
C GLN A 27 -0.11 5.08 4.78
N ALA A 28 0.16 5.41 3.52
CA ALA A 28 1.42 5.07 2.86
C ALA A 28 2.54 5.93 3.49
N ASN A 29 3.35 5.34 4.37
CA ASN A 29 4.58 5.95 4.83
C ASN A 29 5.60 5.85 3.69
N ILE A 30 5.69 6.86 2.85
CA ILE A 30 6.66 6.91 1.74
C ILE A 30 8.05 7.09 2.36
N PRO A 31 8.99 6.14 2.19
CA PRO A 31 10.35 6.32 2.67
C PRO A 31 10.96 7.54 1.99
N GLN A 32 11.33 8.56 2.76
CA GLN A 32 12.07 9.70 2.23
C GLN A 32 13.55 9.32 2.16
N THR A 33 14.06 9.15 0.95
CA THR A 33 15.49 8.94 0.73
C THR A 33 16.19 10.29 0.91
N SER A 34 16.99 10.43 1.96
CA SER A 34 17.91 11.56 2.10
C SER A 34 18.96 11.48 1.00
N SER A 35 18.77 12.24 -0.08
CA SER A 35 19.78 12.45 -1.11
C SER A 35 20.94 13.25 -0.49
N GLN A 36 21.94 12.54 0.05
CA GLN A 36 23.21 13.13 0.51
C GLN A 36 24.40 12.71 -0.35
N THR A 37 24.18 11.92 -1.40
CA THR A 37 25.19 11.56 -2.39
C THR A 37 24.90 12.32 -3.68
N ASN A 38 25.94 12.87 -4.33
CA ASN A 38 25.86 13.57 -5.63
C ASN A 38 25.41 12.66 -6.80
N ASP A 39 25.03 11.42 -6.51
CA ASP A 39 24.45 10.49 -7.46
C ASP A 39 22.93 10.66 -7.46
N ASP A 40 22.38 11.14 -8.57
CA ASP A 40 20.95 11.22 -8.82
C ASP A 40 20.40 9.79 -9.04
N PRO A 41 19.63 9.21 -8.10
CA PRO A 41 19.05 7.89 -8.27
C PRO A 41 17.88 7.89 -9.26
N GLY A 42 17.51 9.05 -9.80
CA GLY A 42 16.36 9.22 -10.67
C GLY A 42 15.03 9.18 -9.90
N GLN A 43 13.96 8.83 -10.60
CA GLN A 43 12.61 8.81 -10.05
C GLN A 43 12.30 7.49 -9.34
N PRO A 44 11.52 7.52 -8.24
CA PRO A 44 11.13 6.31 -7.53
C PRO A 44 10.24 5.40 -8.38
N LEU A 45 10.48 4.09 -8.30
CA LEU A 45 9.69 3.07 -8.99
C LEU A 45 8.68 2.42 -8.01
N PHE A 46 7.39 2.47 -8.35
CA PHE A 46 6.32 1.83 -7.58
C PHE A 46 5.91 0.50 -8.23
N LEU A 47 6.10 -0.62 -7.53
CA LEU A 47 5.80 -1.96 -8.04
C LEU A 47 4.39 -2.45 -7.71
N SER A 48 3.77 -1.95 -6.64
CA SER A 48 2.43 -2.35 -6.18
C SER A 48 1.38 -2.42 -7.30
N PRO A 49 1.20 -1.42 -8.18
CA PRO A 49 0.17 -1.50 -9.22
C PRO A 49 0.41 -2.64 -10.23
N TYR A 50 1.67 -2.99 -10.51
CA TYR A 50 2.02 -4.10 -11.40
C TYR A 50 1.77 -5.46 -10.74
N ILE A 51 2.06 -5.57 -9.44
CA ILE A 51 1.83 -6.81 -8.69
C ILE A 51 0.32 -7.06 -8.52
N GLU A 52 -0.44 -6.03 -8.15
CA GLU A 52 -1.89 -6.10 -7.96
C GLU A 52 -2.64 -6.43 -9.25
N SER A 53 -2.15 -5.96 -10.39
CA SER A 53 -2.71 -6.27 -11.72
C SER A 53 -2.24 -7.61 -12.30
N GLY A 54 -1.42 -8.38 -11.57
CA GLY A 54 -0.89 -9.68 -12.02
C GLY A 54 0.24 -9.58 -13.05
N GLN A 55 0.79 -8.38 -13.29
CA GLN A 55 1.86 -8.11 -14.24
C GLN A 55 3.25 -8.39 -13.62
N ILE A 56 3.44 -9.62 -13.14
CA ILE A 56 4.63 -10.01 -12.35
C ILE A 56 5.92 -9.90 -13.17
N ASP A 57 5.90 -10.28 -14.45
CA ASP A 57 7.09 -10.23 -15.30
C ASP A 57 7.52 -8.80 -15.60
N GLN A 58 6.54 -7.89 -15.76
CA GLN A 58 6.81 -6.46 -15.92
C GLN A 58 7.38 -5.87 -14.64
N ALA A 59 6.79 -6.19 -13.48
CA ALA A 59 7.31 -5.76 -12.19
C ALA A 59 8.77 -6.21 -11.98
N ARG A 60 9.08 -7.48 -12.30
CA ARG A 60 10.43 -8.05 -12.19
C ARG A 60 11.43 -7.36 -13.12
N ASN A 61 11.02 -7.04 -14.34
CA ASN A 61 11.89 -6.38 -15.30
C ASN A 61 12.20 -4.93 -14.88
N LEU A 62 11.17 -4.20 -14.43
CA LEU A 62 11.33 -2.82 -13.94
C LEU A 62 12.20 -2.75 -12.68
N SER A 63 12.10 -3.73 -11.78
CA SER A 63 12.89 -3.76 -10.54
C SER A 63 14.36 -4.17 -10.73
N ARG A 64 14.79 -4.46 -11.96
CA ARG A 64 16.11 -5.04 -12.20
C ARG A 64 17.20 -3.97 -12.08
N VAL A 65 18.11 -4.17 -11.13
CA VAL A 65 19.32 -3.35 -10.98
C VAL A 65 20.40 -3.89 -11.90
N ASN A 66 21.00 -3.02 -12.73
CA ASN A 66 22.17 -3.39 -13.51
C ASN A 66 23.42 -3.26 -12.62
N LEU A 67 23.93 -4.40 -12.15
CA LEU A 67 25.16 -4.44 -11.37
C LEU A 67 26.34 -4.33 -12.36
N GLN A 68 26.88 -3.12 -12.52
CA GLN A 68 28.17 -2.91 -13.17
C GLN A 68 29.23 -3.66 -12.33
N PRO A 69 30.15 -4.46 -12.92
CA PRO A 69 31.09 -5.29 -12.16
C PRO A 69 32.21 -4.55 -11.41
N ASP A 70 32.12 -3.23 -11.23
CA ASP A 70 33.19 -2.44 -10.61
C ASP A 70 32.80 -1.94 -9.20
N TYR A 71 32.61 -2.89 -8.29
CA TYR A 71 32.62 -2.62 -6.86
C TYR A 71 33.71 -3.48 -6.20
N SER A 72 34.95 -2.98 -6.20
CA SER A 72 35.97 -3.46 -5.26
C SER A 72 35.48 -3.16 -3.84
N TYR A 73 34.93 -4.16 -3.15
CA TYR A 73 34.63 -4.07 -1.73
C TYR A 73 35.96 -3.92 -0.95
N PRO A 74 36.17 -2.84 -0.19
CA PRO A 74 37.30 -2.76 0.72
C PRO A 74 37.12 -3.79 1.83
N SER A 75 38.15 -4.60 2.03
CA SER A 75 38.28 -5.61 3.11
C SER A 75 38.42 -4.98 4.49
#